data_AF-A0A520HYL7-F1
#
_entry.id   AF-A0A520HYL7-F1
#
_cell.length_a   1.000
_cell.length_b   1.000
_cell.length_c   1.000
_cell.angle_alpha   90.00
_cell.angle_beta   90.00
_cell.angle_gamma   90.00
#
_symmetry.space_group_name_H-M   'P 1'
#
loop_
_entity.id
_entity.type
_entity.pdbx_description
1 polymer ?
#
loop_
_entity_poly.entity_id
_entity_poly.type
_entity_poly.pdbx_seq_one_letter_code
_entity_poly.pdbx_strand_id
1 'polypeptide(L)'
;AEIAELIRDKQKLGQTTVLGLATGATPRKVYAALIRMYNGGELSFKNVVCFNLDEYFPLQPDAIQSYHRFMEEHFFNHIDIDKANCFIPNGASAPELIKMNAADYEAKIEAYGGIDFQLLGIGRNGHIGFNEPGSHVSSVTRLITLDHITRFDAAYDFGGIANVPRKAVTMGVGTILKAKRIVLLAWGERKAAIIRQAVEGPVTEFVPASYLQGHHNISFVLDESCAADLTRYKTPWLTDDVHWNNGMIKKAVTHLALSLGKPILKLTNNDYNENGLSDLLVLYGQGYDINLSVFNELQRTITGWPGGKPNADDTFRPERALPASKKVLIFSPHPDDDIISMGGTFQRLVDQGHDVHVAYQTSGNIAVADDEAFRFIEFVKDYNHQFGIENKMADQIYAEALAFLKIKKNGEKDTDALRYVKGVIRRGEAKNTCRYVGVPAENVHFLNLSFYETGLVEKSPIGEADYTIIADLIKEIQPHQLYAAGDLADPHGTHR
;
A
#
# COMPACT_ATOMS: atom_id res chain seq x y z
N ALA A 1 8.82 -19.70 6.04
CA ALA A 1 9.37 -21.06 6.15
C ALA A 1 10.88 -21.01 6.00
N GLU A 2 11.40 -20.54 4.86
CA GLU A 2 12.84 -20.50 4.54
C GLU A 2 13.74 -19.91 5.65
N ILE A 3 13.44 -18.71 6.17
CA ILE A 3 14.22 -18.10 7.27
C ILE A 3 14.23 -19.00 8.52
N ALA A 4 13.08 -19.58 8.88
CA ALA A 4 12.96 -20.43 10.06
C ALA A 4 13.72 -21.75 9.89
N GLU A 5 13.70 -22.34 8.68
CA GLU A 5 14.47 -23.53 8.34
C GLU A 5 15.98 -23.25 8.42
N LEU A 6 16.44 -22.13 7.85
CA LEU A 6 17.83 -21.71 7.94
C LEU A 6 18.29 -21.58 9.40
N ILE A 7 17.51 -20.89 10.24
CA ILE A 7 17.81 -20.74 11.67
C ILE A 7 17.93 -22.11 12.34
N ARG A 8 16.94 -23.00 12.14
CA ARG A 8 16.91 -24.34 12.74
C ARG A 8 18.10 -25.18 12.29
N ASP A 9 18.45 -25.15 11.02
CA ASP A 9 19.51 -25.98 10.48
C ASP A 9 20.89 -25.51 10.95
N LYS A 10 21.15 -24.20 10.95
CA LYS A 10 22.38 -23.68 11.56
C LYS A 10 22.43 -23.92 13.07
N GLN A 11 21.29 -23.82 13.77
CA GLN A 11 21.23 -24.12 15.20
C GLN A 11 21.55 -25.58 15.50
N LYS A 12 21.05 -26.55 14.70
CA LYS A 12 21.42 -27.97 14.82
C LYS A 12 22.92 -28.20 14.63
N LEU A 13 23.56 -27.38 13.79
CA LEU A 13 25.00 -27.42 13.53
C LEU A 13 25.82 -26.61 14.56
N GLY A 14 25.19 -25.97 15.55
CA GLY A 14 25.86 -25.10 16.52
C GLY A 14 26.44 -23.82 15.89
N GLN A 15 25.91 -23.40 14.75
CA GLN A 15 26.36 -22.22 13.99
C GLN A 15 25.43 -21.02 14.21
N THR A 16 26.01 -19.83 14.13
CA THR A 16 25.26 -18.57 14.12
C THR A 16 24.60 -18.35 12.76
N THR A 17 23.35 -17.88 12.78
CA THR A 17 22.63 -17.46 11.57
C THR A 17 22.72 -15.94 11.43
N VAL A 18 23.20 -15.47 10.27
CA VAL A 18 23.34 -14.03 9.99
C VAL A 18 22.26 -13.59 9.02
N LEU A 19 21.37 -12.71 9.47
CA LEU A 19 20.23 -12.20 8.70
C LEU A 19 20.43 -10.73 8.34
N GLY A 20 20.25 -10.41 7.06
CA GLY A 20 20.10 -9.06 6.55
C GLY A 20 18.61 -8.68 6.53
N LEU A 21 18.22 -7.60 7.20
CA LEU A 21 16.82 -7.23 7.40
C LEU A 21 16.46 -5.87 6.77
N ALA A 22 15.27 -5.81 6.19
CA ALA A 22 14.68 -4.59 5.62
C ALA A 22 13.65 -3.96 6.57
N THR A 23 13.36 -2.68 6.40
CA THR A 23 12.31 -1.97 7.13
C THR A 23 11.13 -1.62 6.21
N GLY A 24 10.18 -0.84 6.73
CA GLY A 24 8.99 -0.39 5.99
C GLY A 24 7.83 -1.39 6.02
N ALA A 25 6.74 -1.05 5.33
CA ALA A 25 5.49 -1.82 5.40
C ALA A 25 5.60 -3.24 4.83
N THR A 26 6.47 -3.45 3.84
CA THR A 26 6.59 -4.70 3.08
C THR A 26 7.01 -5.91 3.94
N PRO A 27 8.09 -5.84 4.76
CA PRO A 27 8.54 -6.98 5.58
C PRO A 27 7.72 -7.23 6.85
N ARG A 28 6.79 -6.35 7.26
CA ARG A 28 6.02 -6.49 8.52
C ARG A 28 5.33 -7.84 8.68
N LYS A 29 4.72 -8.36 7.60
CA LYS A 29 4.07 -9.67 7.61
C LYS A 29 5.04 -10.83 7.85
N VAL A 30 6.30 -10.70 7.43
CA VAL A 30 7.34 -11.68 7.70
C VAL A 30 7.71 -11.65 9.19
N TYR A 31 7.92 -10.47 9.77
CA TYR A 31 8.21 -10.33 11.21
C TYR A 31 7.09 -10.88 12.08
N ALA A 32 5.83 -10.55 11.78
CA ALA A 32 4.68 -11.08 12.49
C ALA A 32 4.60 -12.63 12.42
N ALA A 33 4.92 -13.22 11.27
CA ALA A 33 4.94 -14.67 11.12
C ALA A 33 6.08 -15.32 11.91
N LEU A 34 7.27 -14.71 11.95
CA LEU A 34 8.40 -15.18 12.74
C LEU A 34 8.14 -15.11 14.24
N ILE A 35 7.55 -14.01 14.71
CA ILE A 35 7.12 -13.84 16.11
C ILE A 35 6.10 -14.91 16.49
N ARG A 36 5.11 -15.18 15.61
CA ARG A 36 4.13 -16.24 15.86
C ARG A 36 4.80 -17.61 16.04
N MET A 37 5.78 -17.94 15.20
CA MET A 37 6.54 -19.20 15.32
C MET A 37 7.36 -19.26 16.62
N TYR A 38 7.96 -18.14 17.04
CA TYR A 38 8.65 -18.05 18.33
C TYR A 38 7.69 -18.25 19.52
N ASN A 39 6.56 -17.53 19.54
CA ASN A 39 5.56 -17.65 20.60
C ASN A 39 4.94 -19.06 20.66
N GLY A 40 4.87 -19.76 19.52
CA GLY A 40 4.46 -21.17 19.44
C GLY A 40 5.53 -22.18 19.91
N GLY A 41 6.73 -21.72 20.27
CA GLY A 41 7.86 -22.58 20.67
C GLY A 41 8.55 -23.30 19.51
N GLU A 42 8.29 -22.90 18.26
CA GLU A 42 8.81 -23.57 17.06
C GLU A 42 10.16 -23.03 16.59
N LEU A 43 10.61 -21.90 17.13
CA LEU A 43 11.77 -21.15 16.68
C LEU A 43 12.42 -20.40 17.85
N SER A 44 13.74 -20.27 17.87
CA SER A 44 14.51 -19.44 18.82
C SER A 44 15.53 -18.61 18.05
N PHE A 45 15.79 -17.40 18.53
CA PHE A 45 16.67 -16.41 17.92
C PHE A 45 17.96 -16.19 18.72
N LYS A 46 18.25 -17.02 19.72
CA LYS A 46 19.45 -16.90 20.57
C LYS A 46 20.76 -16.99 19.79
N ASN A 47 20.81 -17.76 18.71
CA ASN A 47 21.98 -17.91 17.83
C ASN A 47 21.84 -17.11 16.53
N VAL A 48 21.04 -16.03 16.54
CA VAL A 48 20.81 -15.17 15.37
C VAL A 48 21.50 -13.84 15.56
N VAL A 49 22.10 -13.35 14.48
CA VAL A 49 22.68 -12.02 14.34
C VAL A 49 21.98 -11.31 13.18
N CYS A 50 21.59 -10.06 13.39
CA CYS A 50 20.85 -9.27 12.42
C CYS A 50 21.63 -8.02 12.00
N PHE A 51 21.61 -7.72 10.70
CA PHE A 51 22.12 -6.49 10.11
C PHE A 51 21.00 -5.81 9.31
N ASN A 52 20.62 -4.60 9.68
CA ASN A 52 19.67 -3.81 8.89
C ASN A 52 20.36 -3.14 7.69
N LEU A 53 19.57 -2.83 6.67
CA LEU A 53 20.07 -2.17 5.46
C LEU A 53 20.46 -0.72 5.71
N ASP A 54 19.70 0.04 6.50
CA ASP A 54 19.80 1.49 6.51
C ASP A 54 19.27 2.15 7.79
N GLU A 55 19.57 3.44 7.93
CA GLU A 55 18.96 4.38 8.89
C GLU A 55 19.04 5.81 8.34
N TYR A 56 18.04 6.64 8.65
CA TYR A 56 18.02 8.05 8.24
C TYR A 56 19.13 8.90 8.91
N PHE A 57 19.55 9.98 8.26
CA PHE A 57 20.58 10.88 8.77
C PHE A 57 20.24 12.38 8.62
N PRO A 58 20.38 13.20 9.68
CA PRO A 58 20.53 12.79 11.07
C PRO A 58 19.18 12.33 11.64
N LEU A 59 19.15 11.22 12.37
CA LEU A 59 17.96 10.79 13.10
C LEU A 59 18.34 10.08 14.41
N GLN A 60 17.65 10.40 15.50
CA GLN A 60 17.87 9.75 16.80
C GLN A 60 17.18 8.39 16.85
N PRO A 61 17.74 7.39 17.56
CA PRO A 61 17.18 6.03 17.60
C PRO A 61 15.78 5.94 18.22
N ASP A 62 15.41 6.89 19.08
CA ASP A 62 14.11 6.94 19.77
C ASP A 62 13.03 7.69 18.97
N ALA A 63 13.41 8.32 17.85
CA ALA A 63 12.47 9.00 16.96
C ALA A 63 11.44 8.00 16.40
N ILE A 64 10.18 8.43 16.27
CA ILE A 64 9.07 7.58 15.79
C ILE A 64 9.39 6.99 14.41
N GLN A 65 10.06 7.77 13.55
CA GLN A 65 10.41 7.38 12.19
C GLN A 65 11.75 6.63 12.07
N SER A 66 12.44 6.36 13.19
CA SER A 66 13.73 5.66 13.17
C SER A 66 13.55 4.19 12.82
N TYR A 67 14.45 3.68 11.99
CA TYR A 67 14.51 2.25 11.68
C TYR A 67 14.98 1.42 12.87
N HIS A 68 15.72 2.01 13.81
CA HIS A 68 15.98 1.41 15.12
C HIS A 68 14.68 1.10 15.86
N ARG A 69 13.86 2.13 16.11
CA ARG A 69 12.58 2.00 16.78
C ARG A 69 11.63 1.07 16.03
N PHE A 70 11.55 1.19 14.70
CA PHE A 70 10.75 0.29 13.87
C PHE A 70 11.09 -1.18 14.14
N MET A 71 12.38 -1.53 14.17
CA MET A 71 12.79 -2.92 14.37
C MET A 71 12.53 -3.39 15.80
N GLU A 72 12.66 -2.54 16.79
CA GLU A 72 12.29 -2.86 18.17
C GLU A 72 10.80 -3.13 18.31
N GLU A 73 9.96 -2.22 17.81
CA GLU A 73 8.50 -2.29 17.89
C GLU A 73 7.91 -3.45 17.09
N HIS A 74 8.46 -3.77 15.92
CA HIS A 74 7.88 -4.79 15.04
C HIS A 74 8.56 -6.16 15.10
N PHE A 75 9.75 -6.27 15.70
CA PHE A 75 10.47 -7.54 15.71
C PHE A 75 11.28 -7.81 16.97
N PHE A 76 12.34 -7.04 17.24
CA PHE A 76 13.35 -7.41 18.23
C PHE A 76 12.84 -7.45 19.68
N ASN A 77 11.77 -6.74 20.05
CA ASN A 77 11.20 -6.82 21.41
C ASN A 77 10.28 -8.03 21.63
N HIS A 78 9.99 -8.79 20.58
CA HIS A 78 9.00 -9.87 20.60
C HIS A 78 9.62 -11.26 20.45
N ILE A 79 10.95 -11.36 20.45
CA ILE A 79 11.73 -12.60 20.27
C ILE A 79 12.90 -12.66 21.27
N ASP A 80 13.53 -13.83 21.42
CA ASP A 80 14.64 -14.08 22.34
C ASP A 80 16.04 -13.78 21.75
N ILE A 81 16.14 -12.82 20.82
CA ILE A 81 17.43 -12.37 20.28
C ILE A 81 18.18 -11.49 21.28
N ASP A 82 19.50 -11.66 21.39
CA ASP A 82 20.34 -10.73 22.14
C ASP A 82 20.42 -9.39 21.39
N LYS A 83 20.11 -8.28 22.07
CA LYS A 83 20.18 -6.94 21.50
C LYS A 83 21.59 -6.58 21.03
N ALA A 84 22.63 -7.16 21.62
CA ALA A 84 24.01 -6.99 21.17
C ALA A 84 24.27 -7.59 19.76
N ASN A 85 23.39 -8.49 19.31
CA ASN A 85 23.42 -9.12 17.99
C ASN A 85 22.52 -8.40 16.97
N CYS A 86 21.93 -7.26 17.31
CA CYS A 86 21.11 -6.45 16.42
C CYS A 86 21.88 -5.21 15.96
N PHE A 87 22.38 -5.22 14.72
CA PHE A 87 23.15 -4.13 14.14
C PHE A 87 22.30 -3.31 13.18
N ILE A 88 22.28 -1.99 13.39
CA ILE A 88 21.60 -1.01 12.53
C ILE A 88 22.59 0.13 12.27
N PRO A 89 22.68 0.67 11.04
CA PRO A 89 23.53 1.83 10.75
C PRO A 89 23.22 3.00 11.70
N ASN A 90 24.27 3.69 12.17
CA ASN A 90 24.11 4.76 13.16
C ASN A 90 23.82 6.11 12.47
N GLY A 91 22.54 6.46 12.38
CA GLY A 91 22.05 7.73 11.84
C GLY A 91 22.21 8.95 12.76
N ALA A 92 22.59 8.76 14.03
CA ALA A 92 22.71 9.83 15.02
C ALA A 92 24.14 10.35 15.21
N SER A 93 25.12 9.72 14.57
CA SER A 93 26.54 10.06 14.73
C SER A 93 26.89 11.42 14.12
N ALA A 94 27.98 12.01 14.59
CA ALA A 94 28.53 13.20 13.94
C ALA A 94 28.94 12.88 12.48
N PRO A 95 28.71 13.79 11.51
CA PRO A 95 28.98 13.54 10.08
C PRO A 95 30.37 12.97 9.78
N GLU A 96 31.39 13.42 10.50
CA GLU A 96 32.79 13.02 10.38
C GLU A 96 33.04 11.55 10.80
N LEU A 97 32.21 10.99 11.67
CA LEU A 97 32.32 9.59 12.12
C LEU A 97 31.61 8.62 11.18
N ILE A 98 30.73 9.09 10.29
CA ILE A 98 29.91 8.22 9.45
C ILE A 98 30.75 7.29 8.57
N LYS A 99 31.86 7.79 8.00
CA LYS A 99 32.74 6.97 7.16
C LYS A 99 33.40 5.85 7.95
N MET A 100 33.84 6.13 9.18
CA MET A 100 34.42 5.15 10.08
C MET A 100 33.37 4.11 10.51
N ASN A 101 32.20 4.57 10.96
CA ASN A 101 31.10 3.70 11.37
C ASN A 101 30.62 2.79 10.23
N ALA A 102 30.59 3.28 9.00
CA ALA A 102 30.26 2.48 7.83
C ALA A 102 31.32 1.39 7.56
N ALA A 103 32.60 1.71 7.72
CA ALA A 103 33.67 0.72 7.59
C ALA A 103 33.62 -0.33 8.71
N ASP A 104 33.32 0.08 9.95
CA ASP A 104 33.13 -0.84 11.08
C ASP A 104 31.92 -1.76 10.88
N TYR A 105 30.85 -1.25 10.24
CA TYR A 105 29.68 -2.04 9.89
C TYR A 105 30.01 -3.15 8.90
N GLU A 106 30.75 -2.83 7.83
CA GLU A 106 31.27 -3.81 6.87
C GLU A 106 32.19 -4.84 7.54
N ALA A 107 33.13 -4.37 8.38
CA ALA A 107 34.05 -5.26 9.09
C ALA A 107 33.32 -6.23 10.03
N LYS A 108 32.24 -5.79 10.68
CA LYS A 108 31.39 -6.67 11.50
C LYS A 108 30.69 -7.73 10.66
N ILE A 109 30.14 -7.37 9.50
CA ILE A 109 29.50 -8.35 8.60
C ILE A 109 30.50 -9.44 8.21
N GLU A 110 31.70 -9.06 7.80
CA GLU A 110 32.77 -10.00 7.43
C GLU A 110 33.23 -10.85 8.63
N ALA A 111 33.31 -10.28 9.84
CA ALA A 111 33.67 -11.01 11.06
C ALA A 111 32.67 -12.11 11.44
N TYR A 112 31.39 -11.96 11.06
CA TYR A 112 30.37 -13.00 11.21
C TYR A 112 30.31 -13.99 10.03
N GLY A 113 31.22 -13.87 9.06
CA GLY A 113 31.29 -14.76 7.90
C GLY A 113 30.31 -14.42 6.77
N GLY A 114 29.86 -13.15 6.72
CA GLY A 114 28.92 -12.64 5.73
C GLY A 114 27.45 -12.93 6.08
N ILE A 115 26.55 -12.40 5.25
CA ILE A 115 25.09 -12.53 5.43
C ILE A 115 24.62 -13.86 4.83
N ASP A 116 23.94 -14.69 5.62
CA ASP A 116 23.39 -15.96 5.12
C ASP A 116 22.10 -15.73 4.32
N PHE A 117 21.24 -14.82 4.79
CA PHE A 117 19.96 -14.50 4.15
C PHE A 117 19.70 -13.01 4.21
N GLN A 118 19.51 -12.36 3.06
CA GLN A 118 19.18 -10.95 2.94
C GLN A 118 17.73 -10.79 2.49
N LEU A 119 16.90 -10.22 3.36
CA LEU A 119 15.56 -9.75 3.02
C LEU A 119 15.64 -8.33 2.46
N LEU A 120 15.02 -8.10 1.31
CA LEU A 120 14.97 -6.79 0.64
C LEU A 120 13.52 -6.38 0.38
N GLY A 121 13.32 -5.05 0.33
CA GLY A 121 12.20 -4.45 -0.39
C GLY A 121 12.71 -3.68 -1.60
N ILE A 122 11.78 -3.20 -2.43
CA ILE A 122 12.07 -2.30 -3.55
C ILE A 122 11.27 -1.00 -3.44
N GLY A 123 11.94 0.12 -3.71
CA GLY A 123 11.32 1.44 -3.86
C GLY A 123 10.69 1.65 -5.24
N ARG A 124 9.83 2.66 -5.40
CA ARG A 124 9.20 2.96 -6.70
C ARG A 124 10.19 3.36 -7.80
N ASN A 125 11.38 3.84 -7.41
CA ASN A 125 12.48 4.18 -8.32
C ASN A 125 13.49 3.03 -8.48
N GLY A 126 13.24 1.85 -7.91
CA GLY A 126 14.08 0.67 -8.09
C GLY A 126 15.23 0.56 -7.09
N HIS A 127 15.29 1.42 -6.07
CA HIS A 127 16.29 1.29 -5.01
C HIS A 127 16.11 0.01 -4.18
N ILE A 128 17.22 -0.49 -3.62
CA ILE A 128 17.27 -1.52 -2.58
C ILE A 128 18.05 -0.96 -1.38
N GLY A 129 17.49 -1.05 -0.18
CA GLY A 129 17.89 -0.15 0.91
C GLY A 129 17.72 1.32 0.48
N PHE A 130 18.67 2.21 0.79
CA PHE A 130 18.72 3.55 0.16
C PHE A 130 19.73 3.63 -1.00
N ASN A 131 20.02 2.53 -1.70
CA ASN A 131 20.81 2.60 -2.93
C ASN A 131 19.96 3.19 -4.04
N GLU A 132 19.92 4.52 -4.12
CA GLU A 132 19.16 5.31 -5.10
C GLU A 132 19.71 5.15 -6.54
N PRO A 133 18.92 5.49 -7.58
CA PRO A 133 19.40 5.58 -8.96
C PRO A 133 20.75 6.33 -9.08
N GLY A 134 21.71 5.72 -9.77
CA GLY A 134 23.10 6.16 -9.85
C GLY A 134 24.04 5.46 -8.85
N SER A 135 23.52 4.59 -7.98
CA SER A 135 24.34 3.79 -7.07
C SER A 135 25.14 2.73 -7.81
N HIS A 136 26.46 2.72 -7.60
CA HIS A 136 27.36 1.77 -8.25
C HIS A 136 27.21 0.35 -7.70
N VAL A 137 27.38 -0.66 -8.57
CA VAL A 137 27.29 -2.09 -8.22
C VAL A 137 28.29 -2.51 -7.13
N SER A 138 29.49 -1.91 -7.11
CA SER A 138 30.53 -2.20 -6.11
C SER A 138 30.43 -1.31 -4.86
N SER A 139 29.33 -0.59 -4.68
CA SER A 139 29.16 0.30 -3.53
C SER A 139 29.12 -0.49 -2.23
N VAL A 140 29.74 0.07 -1.20
CA VAL A 140 29.72 -0.43 0.18
C VAL A 140 28.85 0.47 1.05
N THR A 141 28.75 0.15 2.34
CA THR A 141 28.04 0.95 3.33
C THR A 141 28.53 2.40 3.30
N ARG A 142 27.61 3.36 3.16
CA ARG A 142 27.94 4.78 2.96
C ARG A 142 26.81 5.72 3.35
N LEU A 143 27.15 7.00 3.51
CA LEU A 143 26.19 8.09 3.52
C LEU A 143 25.69 8.35 2.08
N ILE A 144 24.38 8.48 1.91
CA ILE A 144 23.73 8.77 0.63
C ILE A 144 22.74 9.92 0.77
N THR A 145 22.53 10.67 -0.32
CA THR A 145 21.45 11.66 -0.44
C THR A 145 20.22 10.95 -0.97
N LEU A 146 19.08 11.14 -0.32
CA LEU A 146 17.83 10.50 -0.71
C LEU A 146 17.23 11.14 -1.95
N ASP A 147 16.71 10.30 -2.84
CA ASP A 147 16.01 10.75 -4.03
C ASP A 147 14.67 11.42 -3.68
N HIS A 148 14.19 12.28 -4.57
CA HIS A 148 12.91 12.96 -4.37
C HIS A 148 11.75 11.97 -4.25
N ILE A 149 11.74 10.88 -5.03
CA ILE A 149 10.67 9.87 -4.98
C ILE A 149 10.69 9.15 -3.63
N THR A 150 11.88 8.78 -3.14
CA THR A 150 12.04 8.16 -1.80
C THR A 150 11.55 9.07 -0.69
N ARG A 151 11.87 10.38 -0.77
CA ARG A 151 11.39 11.35 0.22
C ARG A 151 9.88 11.58 0.12
N PHE A 152 9.32 11.51 -1.08
CA PHE A 152 7.87 11.60 -1.27
C PHE A 152 7.15 10.38 -0.69
N ASP A 153 7.68 9.18 -0.89
CA ASP A 153 7.13 7.94 -0.33
C ASP A 153 7.14 7.94 1.20
N ALA A 154 8.19 8.50 1.81
CA ALA A 154 8.29 8.65 3.26
C ALA A 154 7.52 9.87 3.81
N ALA A 155 7.06 10.80 2.96
CA ALA A 155 6.51 12.08 3.42
C ALA A 155 5.33 11.91 4.38
N TYR A 156 4.49 10.91 4.14
CA TYR A 156 3.35 10.62 5.00
C TYR A 156 3.77 10.29 6.45
N ASP A 157 4.79 9.44 6.62
CA ASP A 157 5.29 9.02 7.94
C ASP A 157 6.00 10.16 8.71
N PHE A 158 6.52 11.14 7.98
CA PHE A 158 7.18 12.33 8.55
C PHE A 158 6.24 13.54 8.69
N GLY A 159 4.96 13.42 8.36
CA GLY A 159 4.00 14.54 8.41
C GLY A 159 4.30 15.64 7.36
N GLY A 160 4.90 15.25 6.24
CA GLY A 160 5.21 16.12 5.10
C GLY A 160 6.64 15.98 4.59
N ILE A 161 6.84 16.23 3.29
CA ILE A 161 8.15 16.08 2.63
C ILE A 161 9.24 16.98 3.22
N ALA A 162 8.86 18.14 3.79
CA ALA A 162 9.80 19.06 4.42
C ALA A 162 10.48 18.47 5.66
N ASN A 163 9.82 17.53 6.34
CA ASN A 163 10.29 16.89 7.56
C ASN A 163 11.13 15.63 7.27
N VAL A 164 11.10 15.11 6.05
CA VAL A 164 11.87 13.93 5.67
C VAL A 164 13.35 14.28 5.55
N PRO A 165 14.24 13.57 6.27
CA PRO A 165 15.69 13.73 6.16
C PRO A 165 16.15 13.71 4.70
N ARG A 166 17.23 14.45 4.41
CA ARG A 166 17.78 14.52 3.05
C ARG A 166 18.83 13.45 2.79
N LYS A 167 19.30 12.78 3.84
CA LYS A 167 20.37 11.78 3.77
C LYS A 167 20.01 10.56 4.60
N ALA A 168 20.70 9.47 4.33
CA ALA A 168 20.65 8.25 5.11
C ALA A 168 22.00 7.54 5.07
N VAL A 169 22.25 6.64 6.01
CA VAL A 169 23.33 5.66 5.92
C VAL A 169 22.73 4.36 5.42
N THR A 170 23.33 3.75 4.40
CA THR A 170 22.83 2.51 3.79
C THR A 170 23.95 1.54 3.51
N MET A 171 23.68 0.26 3.70
CA MET A 171 24.43 -0.86 3.15
C MET A 171 24.49 -0.72 1.63
N GLY A 172 25.67 -0.96 1.05
CA GLY A 172 25.89 -0.81 -0.38
C GLY A 172 25.40 -2.00 -1.21
N VAL A 173 25.24 -1.80 -2.51
CA VAL A 173 24.83 -2.86 -3.45
C VAL A 173 25.82 -4.02 -3.44
N GLY A 174 27.12 -3.72 -3.40
CA GLY A 174 28.17 -4.74 -3.38
C GLY A 174 28.11 -5.59 -2.12
N THR A 175 27.77 -4.98 -0.98
CA THR A 175 27.59 -5.68 0.29
C THR A 175 26.35 -6.58 0.26
N ILE A 176 25.24 -6.08 -0.29
CA ILE A 176 23.99 -6.85 -0.47
C ILE A 176 24.24 -8.09 -1.36
N LEU A 177 24.95 -7.91 -2.48
CA LEU A 177 25.22 -8.98 -3.44
C LEU A 177 26.17 -10.08 -2.92
N LYS A 178 26.85 -9.85 -1.79
CA LYS A 178 27.66 -10.89 -1.12
C LYS A 178 26.84 -11.85 -0.27
N ALA A 179 25.57 -11.55 0.00
CA ALA A 179 24.71 -12.42 0.80
C ALA A 179 24.55 -13.79 0.11
N LYS A 180 24.56 -14.88 0.87
CA LYS A 180 24.46 -16.25 0.28
C LYS A 180 23.10 -16.52 -0.36
N ARG A 181 22.07 -15.83 0.13
CA ARG A 181 20.69 -15.93 -0.32
C ARG A 181 20.04 -14.56 -0.24
N ILE A 182 19.35 -14.14 -1.31
CA ILE A 182 18.61 -12.87 -1.35
C ILE A 182 17.13 -13.15 -1.64
N VAL A 183 16.23 -12.55 -0.87
CA VAL A 183 14.79 -12.55 -1.15
C VAL A 183 14.27 -11.12 -1.17
N LEU A 184 13.74 -10.70 -2.30
CA LEU A 184 13.11 -9.39 -2.45
C LEU A 184 11.59 -9.54 -2.39
N LEU A 185 10.96 -8.73 -1.54
CA LEU A 185 9.52 -8.66 -1.39
C LEU A 185 8.98 -7.37 -2.03
N ALA A 186 7.87 -7.46 -2.75
CA ALA A 186 7.14 -6.28 -3.21
C ALA A 186 5.64 -6.55 -3.31
N TRP A 187 4.84 -5.58 -2.87
CA TRP A 187 3.39 -5.66 -2.85
C TRP A 187 2.78 -4.45 -3.53
N GLY A 188 1.66 -4.63 -4.22
CA GLY A 188 0.85 -3.56 -4.79
C GLY A 188 1.23 -3.14 -6.21
N GLU A 189 0.23 -2.71 -6.97
CA GLU A 189 0.34 -2.28 -8.38
C GLU A 189 1.31 -1.11 -8.58
N ARG A 190 1.45 -0.20 -7.60
CA ARG A 190 2.36 0.96 -7.68
C ARG A 190 3.82 0.57 -7.91
N LYS A 191 4.18 -0.70 -7.65
CA LYS A 191 5.53 -1.24 -7.87
C LYS A 191 5.64 -2.11 -9.14
N ALA A 192 4.56 -2.35 -9.87
CA ALA A 192 4.55 -3.29 -10.99
C ALA A 192 5.51 -2.89 -12.12
N ALA A 193 5.46 -1.61 -12.54
CA ALA A 193 6.33 -1.10 -13.60
C ALA A 193 7.82 -1.18 -13.24
N ILE A 194 8.18 -0.92 -11.97
CA ILE A 194 9.59 -0.96 -11.54
C ILE A 194 10.07 -2.39 -11.30
N ILE A 195 9.20 -3.30 -10.85
CA ILE A 195 9.50 -4.73 -10.77
C ILE A 195 9.79 -5.31 -12.15
N ARG A 196 8.98 -4.96 -13.15
CA ARG A 196 9.24 -5.36 -14.54
C ARG A 196 10.62 -4.88 -15.01
N GLN A 197 10.97 -3.62 -14.74
CA GLN A 197 12.30 -3.10 -15.09
C GLN A 197 13.43 -3.81 -14.33
N ALA A 198 13.24 -4.13 -13.05
CA ALA A 198 14.24 -4.80 -12.24
C ALA A 198 14.46 -6.28 -12.65
N VAL A 199 13.42 -6.96 -13.12
CA VAL A 199 13.47 -8.40 -13.46
C VAL A 199 13.72 -8.66 -14.95
N GLU A 200 13.09 -7.90 -15.83
CA GLU A 200 13.09 -8.12 -17.30
C GLU A 200 13.87 -7.04 -18.06
N GLY A 201 14.19 -5.92 -17.42
CA GLY A 201 14.96 -4.83 -18.00
C GLY A 201 16.48 -5.06 -17.96
N PRO A 202 17.26 -4.18 -18.62
CA PRO A 202 18.72 -4.26 -18.58
C PRO A 202 19.25 -3.97 -17.17
N VAL A 203 20.37 -4.61 -16.82
CA VAL A 203 21.10 -4.31 -15.58
C VAL A 203 21.72 -2.91 -15.69
N THR A 204 21.35 -2.00 -14.78
CA THR A 204 21.73 -0.58 -14.84
C THR A 204 21.73 0.11 -13.47
N GLU A 205 22.60 1.11 -13.28
CA GLU A 205 22.58 1.97 -12.06
C GLU A 205 21.28 2.76 -11.89
N PHE A 206 20.51 2.97 -12.96
CA PHE A 206 19.24 3.71 -12.87
C PHE A 206 18.13 2.90 -12.19
N VAL A 207 18.29 1.58 -12.11
CA VAL A 207 17.39 0.66 -11.40
C VAL A 207 18.26 -0.28 -10.57
N PRO A 208 18.73 0.14 -9.37
CA PRO A 208 19.68 -0.64 -8.58
C PRO A 208 19.23 -2.08 -8.24
N ALA A 209 17.92 -2.32 -8.12
CA ALA A 209 17.36 -3.67 -7.99
C ALA A 209 17.67 -4.59 -9.19
N SER A 210 17.96 -4.04 -10.37
CA SER A 210 18.36 -4.84 -11.56
C SER A 210 19.71 -5.53 -11.38
N TYR A 211 20.61 -5.01 -10.53
CA TYR A 211 21.87 -5.69 -10.21
C TYR A 211 21.67 -7.07 -9.59
N LEU A 212 20.51 -7.29 -8.97
CA LEU A 212 20.16 -8.56 -8.38
C LEU A 212 20.01 -9.69 -9.41
N GLN A 213 19.81 -9.38 -10.70
CA GLN A 213 19.81 -10.37 -11.79
C GLN A 213 21.16 -11.12 -11.88
N GLY A 214 22.25 -10.51 -11.42
CA GLY A 214 23.58 -11.14 -11.38
C GLY A 214 23.80 -12.08 -10.20
N HIS A 215 22.85 -12.18 -9.26
CA HIS A 215 22.99 -13.03 -8.08
C HIS A 215 22.49 -14.46 -8.36
N HIS A 216 23.32 -15.46 -8.05
CA HIS A 216 23.04 -16.87 -8.37
C HIS A 216 21.92 -17.50 -7.51
N ASN A 217 21.59 -16.92 -6.35
CA ASN A 217 20.61 -17.46 -5.42
C ASN A 217 19.61 -16.40 -4.95
N ILE A 218 18.69 -16.00 -5.83
CA ILE A 218 17.71 -14.94 -5.57
C ILE A 218 16.27 -15.36 -5.89
N SER A 219 15.31 -14.81 -5.13
CA SER A 219 13.89 -14.89 -5.46
C SER A 219 13.19 -13.55 -5.25
N PHE A 220 12.28 -13.23 -6.17
CA PHE A 220 11.34 -12.12 -6.05
C PHE A 220 9.99 -12.71 -5.63
N VAL A 221 9.44 -12.25 -4.51
CA VAL A 221 8.13 -12.67 -4.00
C VAL A 221 7.19 -11.48 -4.12
N LEU A 222 6.18 -11.64 -4.95
CA LEU A 222 5.27 -10.60 -5.39
C LEU A 222 3.83 -11.02 -5.15
N ASP A 223 2.92 -10.07 -4.93
CA ASP A 223 1.49 -10.31 -5.13
C ASP A 223 1.12 -10.16 -6.61
N GLU A 224 -0.08 -10.61 -6.99
CA GLU A 224 -0.54 -10.58 -8.38
C GLU A 224 -0.57 -9.15 -8.95
N SER A 225 -0.94 -8.16 -8.12
CA SER A 225 -0.99 -6.76 -8.55
C SER A 225 0.40 -6.19 -8.84
N CYS A 226 1.42 -6.53 -8.06
CA CYS A 226 2.80 -6.12 -8.31
C CYS A 226 3.43 -6.90 -9.48
N ALA A 227 2.99 -8.13 -9.73
CA ALA A 227 3.43 -8.91 -10.87
C ALA A 227 2.73 -8.51 -12.19
N ALA A 228 1.69 -7.68 -12.15
CA ALA A 228 0.79 -7.42 -13.28
C ALA A 228 1.47 -6.92 -14.57
N ASP A 229 2.61 -6.23 -14.44
CA ASP A 229 3.38 -5.71 -15.56
C ASP A 229 4.46 -6.67 -16.11
N LEU A 230 4.78 -7.75 -15.40
CA LEU A 230 5.69 -8.78 -15.90
C LEU A 230 5.12 -9.41 -17.16
N THR A 231 5.97 -9.71 -18.15
CA THR A 231 5.55 -10.23 -19.46
C THR A 231 4.71 -11.49 -19.32
N ARG A 232 5.08 -12.42 -18.42
CA ARG A 232 4.30 -13.64 -18.14
C ARG A 232 2.90 -13.37 -17.58
N TYR A 233 2.68 -12.25 -16.89
CA TYR A 233 1.36 -11.91 -16.36
C TYR A 233 0.59 -10.99 -17.30
N LYS A 234 1.24 -9.99 -17.89
CA LYS A 234 0.64 -8.98 -18.76
C LYS A 234 0.25 -9.58 -20.12
N THR A 235 1.14 -10.39 -20.68
CA THR A 235 1.05 -10.99 -22.02
C THR A 235 1.49 -12.46 -21.98
N PRO A 236 0.79 -13.32 -21.22
CA PRO A 236 1.20 -14.72 -20.97
C PRO A 236 1.40 -15.53 -22.26
N TRP A 237 0.63 -15.23 -23.31
CA TRP A 237 0.73 -15.87 -24.63
C TRP A 237 2.07 -15.64 -25.35
N LEU A 238 2.91 -14.69 -24.89
CA LEU A 238 4.26 -14.49 -25.41
C LEU A 238 5.30 -15.40 -24.74
N THR A 239 4.95 -16.03 -23.62
CA THR A 239 5.90 -16.78 -22.78
C THR A 239 5.56 -18.26 -22.63
N ASP A 240 4.28 -18.60 -22.57
CA ASP A 240 3.79 -19.95 -22.30
C ASP A 240 2.46 -20.19 -23.05
N ASP A 241 2.04 -21.45 -23.15
CA ASP A 241 0.72 -21.81 -23.67
C ASP A 241 -0.39 -21.30 -22.73
N VAL A 242 -1.46 -20.74 -23.29
CA VAL A 242 -2.57 -20.18 -22.51
C VAL A 242 -3.91 -20.84 -22.82
N HIS A 243 -4.75 -20.96 -21.79
CA HIS A 243 -6.14 -21.34 -21.97
C HIS A 243 -6.98 -20.12 -22.39
N TRP A 244 -7.45 -20.12 -23.63
CA TRP A 244 -8.23 -19.04 -24.22
C TRP A 244 -9.69 -19.03 -23.76
N ASN A 245 -9.94 -18.53 -22.55
CA ASN A 245 -11.28 -18.16 -22.10
C ASN A 245 -11.63 -16.71 -22.51
N ASN A 246 -12.90 -16.32 -22.38
CA ASN A 246 -13.36 -14.97 -22.76
C ASN A 246 -12.56 -13.85 -22.08
N GLY A 247 -12.17 -14.04 -20.81
CA GLY A 247 -11.33 -13.08 -20.09
C GLY A 247 -9.94 -12.90 -20.72
N MET A 248 -9.28 -14.01 -21.08
CA MET A 248 -7.97 -14.01 -21.73
C MET A 248 -8.02 -13.43 -23.13
N ILE A 249 -9.06 -13.77 -23.91
CA ILE A 249 -9.28 -13.22 -25.25
C ILE A 249 -9.47 -11.70 -25.16
N LYS A 250 -10.38 -11.24 -24.30
CA LYS A 250 -10.61 -9.80 -24.07
C LYS A 250 -9.32 -9.10 -23.65
N LYS A 251 -8.52 -9.69 -22.76
CA LYS A 251 -7.23 -9.16 -22.33
C LYS A 251 -6.23 -9.04 -23.49
N ALA A 252 -6.09 -10.08 -24.31
CA ALA A 252 -5.17 -10.11 -25.44
C ALA A 252 -5.53 -9.07 -26.50
N VAL A 253 -6.80 -9.01 -26.87
CA VAL A 253 -7.28 -8.11 -27.93
C VAL A 253 -7.26 -6.65 -27.47
N THR A 254 -7.63 -6.37 -26.22
CA THR A 254 -7.52 -5.01 -25.65
C THR A 254 -6.06 -4.58 -25.53
N HIS A 255 -5.17 -5.48 -25.12
CA HIS A 255 -3.74 -5.21 -25.09
C HIS A 255 -3.19 -4.90 -26.49
N LEU A 256 -3.52 -5.73 -27.49
CA LEU A 256 -3.10 -5.53 -28.88
C LEU A 256 -3.59 -4.20 -29.46
N ALA A 257 -4.86 -3.85 -29.22
CA ALA A 257 -5.42 -2.58 -29.64
C ALA A 257 -4.67 -1.39 -29.04
N LEU A 258 -4.40 -1.43 -27.72
CA LEU A 258 -3.68 -0.38 -27.02
C LEU A 258 -2.21 -0.27 -27.43
N SER A 259 -1.51 -1.41 -27.62
CA SER A 259 -0.10 -1.41 -28.01
C SER A 259 0.12 -0.84 -29.41
N LEU A 260 -0.83 -1.07 -30.33
CA LEU A 260 -0.78 -0.56 -31.70
C LEU A 260 -1.43 0.81 -31.88
N GLY A 261 -2.12 1.34 -30.85
CA GLY A 261 -2.90 2.56 -30.96
C GLY A 261 -4.07 2.45 -31.96
N LYS A 262 -4.63 1.24 -32.13
CA LYS A 262 -5.71 0.95 -33.09
C LYS A 262 -7.02 0.65 -32.36
N PRO A 263 -8.18 1.13 -32.85
CA PRO A 263 -9.47 0.64 -32.38
C PRO A 263 -9.59 -0.88 -32.58
N ILE A 264 -10.24 -1.59 -31.64
CA ILE A 264 -10.42 -3.06 -31.68
C ILE A 264 -10.97 -3.54 -33.03
N LEU A 265 -12.00 -2.87 -33.55
CA LEU A 265 -12.63 -3.22 -34.83
C LEU A 265 -11.73 -3.02 -36.06
N LYS A 266 -10.56 -2.37 -35.92
CA LYS A 266 -9.59 -2.14 -36.99
C LYS A 266 -8.36 -3.06 -36.92
N LEU A 267 -8.32 -3.98 -35.95
CA LEU A 267 -7.26 -4.98 -35.89
C LEU A 267 -7.40 -5.98 -37.04
N THR A 268 -6.28 -6.32 -37.67
CA THR A 268 -6.18 -7.22 -38.83
C THR A 268 -5.54 -8.54 -38.44
N ASN A 269 -5.67 -9.59 -39.26
CA ASN A 269 -4.99 -10.86 -39.00
C ASN A 269 -3.46 -10.71 -38.88
N ASN A 270 -2.85 -9.77 -39.61
CA ASN A 270 -1.43 -9.49 -39.48
C ASN A 270 -1.07 -8.96 -38.08
N ASP A 271 -1.92 -8.09 -37.51
CA ASP A 271 -1.70 -7.57 -36.16
C ASP A 271 -1.67 -8.71 -35.13
N TYR A 272 -2.54 -9.71 -35.26
CA TYR A 272 -2.54 -10.89 -34.38
C TYR A 272 -1.29 -11.75 -34.58
N ASN A 273 -0.92 -12.04 -35.84
CA ASN A 273 0.24 -12.87 -36.16
C ASN A 273 1.57 -12.26 -35.69
N GLU A 274 1.75 -10.95 -35.87
CA GLU A 274 2.99 -10.24 -35.51
C GLU A 274 3.15 -10.03 -33.99
N ASN A 275 2.10 -10.28 -33.20
CA ASN A 275 2.08 -10.05 -31.75
C ASN A 275 1.82 -11.32 -30.94
N GLY A 276 2.10 -12.50 -31.51
CA GLY A 276 2.04 -13.79 -30.80
C GLY A 276 0.62 -14.24 -30.46
N LEU A 277 -0.37 -13.85 -31.26
CA LEU A 277 -1.79 -14.20 -31.07
C LEU A 277 -2.35 -15.08 -32.20
N SER A 278 -1.46 -15.75 -32.95
CA SER A 278 -1.83 -16.63 -34.06
C SER A 278 -2.78 -17.75 -33.63
N ASP A 279 -2.65 -18.26 -32.40
CA ASP A 279 -3.52 -19.30 -31.85
C ASP A 279 -4.99 -18.89 -31.84
N LEU A 280 -5.27 -17.62 -31.57
CA LEU A 280 -6.64 -17.09 -31.61
C LEU A 280 -7.22 -17.15 -33.02
N LEU A 281 -6.41 -16.87 -34.04
CA LEU A 281 -6.84 -16.97 -35.44
C LEU A 281 -7.12 -18.43 -35.82
N VAL A 282 -6.35 -19.39 -35.28
CA VAL A 282 -6.59 -20.82 -35.50
C VAL A 282 -7.91 -21.26 -34.86
N LEU A 283 -8.18 -20.80 -33.63
CA LEU A 283 -9.39 -21.18 -32.88
C LEU A 283 -10.67 -20.55 -33.43
N TYR A 284 -10.62 -19.28 -33.86
CA TYR A 284 -11.81 -18.50 -34.23
C TYR A 284 -11.86 -18.12 -35.72
N GLY A 285 -10.87 -18.53 -36.52
CA GLY A 285 -10.83 -18.37 -37.97
C GLY A 285 -10.32 -17.01 -38.46
N GLN A 286 -10.93 -15.91 -38.03
CA GLN A 286 -10.59 -14.56 -38.50
C GLN A 286 -10.54 -13.55 -37.34
N GLY A 287 -9.64 -12.58 -37.44
CA GLY A 287 -9.53 -11.47 -36.48
C GLY A 287 -10.83 -10.65 -36.37
N TYR A 288 -11.59 -10.53 -37.47
CA TYR A 288 -12.84 -9.77 -37.51
C TYR A 288 -13.87 -10.26 -36.48
N ASP A 289 -14.10 -11.58 -36.41
CA ASP A 289 -15.11 -12.17 -35.52
C ASP A 289 -14.69 -12.03 -34.05
N ILE A 290 -13.39 -12.21 -33.77
CA ILE A 290 -12.81 -11.99 -32.44
C ILE A 290 -13.00 -10.53 -32.01
N ASN A 291 -12.63 -9.58 -32.90
CA ASN A 291 -12.75 -8.15 -32.64
C ASN A 291 -14.20 -7.76 -32.34
N LEU A 292 -15.15 -8.29 -33.12
CA LEU A 292 -16.58 -8.01 -32.94
C LEU A 292 -17.10 -8.55 -31.61
N SER A 293 -16.68 -9.76 -31.22
CA SER A 293 -17.02 -10.35 -29.92
C SER A 293 -16.51 -9.48 -28.77
N VAL A 294 -15.22 -9.16 -28.76
CA VAL A 294 -14.60 -8.35 -27.70
C VAL A 294 -15.18 -6.94 -27.66
N PHE A 295 -15.40 -6.31 -28.81
CA PHE A 295 -16.03 -5.00 -28.89
C PHE A 295 -17.44 -5.02 -28.27
N ASN A 296 -18.25 -6.02 -28.60
CA ASN A 296 -19.59 -6.16 -28.04
C ASN A 296 -19.54 -6.39 -26.53
N GLU A 297 -18.62 -7.21 -26.02
CA GLU A 297 -18.44 -7.39 -24.57
C GLU A 297 -18.14 -6.07 -23.86
N LEU A 298 -17.22 -5.25 -24.39
CA LEU A 298 -16.87 -3.96 -23.80
C LEU A 298 -18.01 -2.93 -23.93
N GLN A 299 -18.68 -2.89 -25.07
CA GLN A 299 -19.81 -1.99 -25.28
C GLN A 299 -20.95 -2.29 -24.31
N ARG A 300 -21.19 -3.57 -24.01
CA ARG A 300 -22.22 -4.04 -23.08
C ARG A 300 -21.93 -3.71 -21.61
N THR A 301 -20.69 -3.40 -21.24
CA THR A 301 -20.39 -2.92 -19.88
C THR A 301 -20.74 -1.45 -19.66
N ILE A 302 -20.97 -0.68 -20.73
CA ILE A 302 -21.27 0.75 -20.65
C ILE A 302 -22.76 0.95 -20.37
N THR A 303 -23.10 1.60 -19.26
CA THR A 303 -24.48 1.92 -18.91
C THR A 303 -24.59 3.30 -18.27
N GLY A 304 -25.68 4.01 -18.59
CA GLY A 304 -26.11 5.20 -17.84
C GLY A 304 -27.09 4.87 -16.71
N TRP A 305 -27.36 3.58 -16.48
CA TRP A 305 -28.31 3.05 -15.49
C TRP A 305 -27.59 2.07 -14.58
N PRO A 306 -26.81 2.55 -13.60
CA PRO A 306 -26.00 1.70 -12.72
C PRO A 306 -26.83 0.75 -11.86
N GLY A 307 -28.06 1.12 -11.50
CA GLY A 307 -29.02 0.22 -10.84
C GLY A 307 -29.97 -0.49 -11.81
N GLY A 308 -29.64 -0.54 -13.11
CA GLY A 308 -30.45 -1.20 -14.14
C GLY A 308 -31.61 -0.33 -14.65
N LYS A 309 -31.90 -0.43 -15.94
CA LYS A 309 -32.97 0.37 -16.57
C LYS A 309 -34.31 -0.36 -16.44
N PRO A 310 -35.33 0.23 -15.78
CA PRO A 310 -36.63 -0.42 -15.67
C PRO A 310 -37.35 -0.48 -17.03
N ASN A 311 -38.20 -1.49 -17.20
CA ASN A 311 -39.00 -1.71 -18.42
C ASN A 311 -38.18 -1.76 -19.72
N ALA A 312 -36.92 -2.18 -19.64
CA ALA A 312 -36.03 -2.34 -20.79
C ALA A 312 -35.52 -3.78 -20.84
N ASP A 313 -35.21 -4.24 -22.06
CA ASP A 313 -34.45 -5.48 -22.24
C ASP A 313 -33.04 -5.32 -21.65
N ASP A 314 -32.71 -6.24 -20.76
CA ASP A 314 -31.44 -6.32 -20.03
C ASP A 314 -30.58 -7.51 -20.46
N THR A 315 -30.96 -8.25 -21.51
CA THR A 315 -30.22 -9.41 -22.06
C THR A 315 -28.71 -9.13 -22.25
N PHE A 316 -28.38 -7.90 -22.62
CA PHE A 316 -27.00 -7.46 -22.87
C PHE A 316 -26.57 -6.25 -22.02
N ARG A 317 -27.31 -5.95 -20.95
CA ARG A 317 -26.97 -4.86 -20.03
C ARG A 317 -26.18 -5.40 -18.85
N PRO A 318 -25.34 -4.57 -18.22
CA PRO A 318 -24.50 -5.04 -17.11
C PRO A 318 -25.31 -5.29 -15.83
N GLU A 319 -26.52 -4.73 -15.73
CA GLU A 319 -27.37 -4.82 -14.55
C GLU A 319 -28.82 -5.12 -14.93
N ARG A 320 -29.47 -5.97 -14.13
CA ARG A 320 -30.85 -6.43 -14.30
C ARG A 320 -31.88 -5.31 -14.16
N ALA A 321 -32.94 -5.35 -14.96
CA ALA A 321 -34.02 -4.37 -14.95
C ALA A 321 -34.90 -4.45 -13.69
N LEU A 322 -34.98 -5.64 -13.07
CA LEU A 322 -35.81 -5.89 -11.89
C LEU A 322 -34.97 -6.23 -10.63
N PRO A 323 -35.37 -5.73 -9.44
CA PRO A 323 -36.45 -4.78 -9.22
C PRO A 323 -36.11 -3.39 -9.80
N ALA A 324 -37.17 -2.62 -10.12
CA ALA A 324 -37.05 -1.30 -10.76
C ALA A 324 -36.38 -0.26 -9.83
N SER A 325 -36.68 -0.33 -8.54
CA SER A 325 -35.91 0.37 -7.50
C SER A 325 -35.11 -0.67 -6.71
N LYS A 326 -33.81 -0.41 -6.54
CA LYS A 326 -32.88 -1.27 -5.82
C LYS A 326 -32.46 -0.59 -4.53
N LYS A 327 -32.29 -1.39 -3.50
CA LYS A 327 -31.49 -1.04 -2.34
C LYS A 327 -30.02 -1.19 -2.69
N VAL A 328 -29.25 -0.13 -2.50
CA VAL A 328 -27.83 -0.09 -2.85
C VAL A 328 -27.04 0.31 -1.61
N LEU A 329 -25.99 -0.46 -1.29
CA LEU A 329 -25.08 -0.12 -0.21
C LEU A 329 -23.70 0.19 -0.79
N ILE A 330 -23.24 1.41 -0.56
CA ILE A 330 -21.92 1.90 -0.98
C ILE A 330 -21.01 1.89 0.25
N PHE A 331 -19.95 1.09 0.22
CA PHE A 331 -18.88 1.16 1.21
C PHE A 331 -17.84 2.19 0.78
N SER A 332 -17.58 3.15 1.67
CA SER A 332 -16.57 4.19 1.50
C SER A 332 -15.50 4.02 2.58
N PRO A 333 -14.31 3.49 2.26
CA PRO A 333 -13.26 3.28 3.24
C PRO A 333 -12.90 4.56 3.98
N HIS A 334 -12.64 5.64 3.25
CA HIS A 334 -12.56 7.01 3.76
C HIS A 334 -13.80 7.83 3.39
N PRO A 335 -14.09 8.92 4.13
CA PRO A 335 -15.23 9.82 3.89
C PRO A 335 -15.35 10.46 2.50
N ASP A 336 -14.29 10.42 1.68
CA ASP A 336 -14.18 11.03 0.36
C ASP A 336 -14.09 10.02 -0.81
N ASP A 337 -13.86 8.74 -0.50
CA ASP A 337 -13.67 7.69 -1.51
C ASP A 337 -14.92 7.47 -2.39
N ASP A 338 -16.12 7.61 -1.81
CA ASP A 338 -17.42 7.48 -2.49
C ASP A 338 -17.57 8.47 -3.65
N ILE A 339 -17.13 9.72 -3.45
CA ILE A 339 -17.20 10.76 -4.47
C ILE A 339 -16.03 10.68 -5.45
N ILE A 340 -14.81 10.48 -4.95
CA ILE A 340 -13.62 10.44 -5.81
C ILE A 340 -13.69 9.23 -6.75
N SER A 341 -14.10 8.06 -6.24
CA SER A 341 -14.08 6.82 -7.01
C SER A 341 -15.33 6.63 -7.87
N MET A 342 -16.49 7.12 -7.42
CA MET A 342 -17.77 6.77 -8.04
C MET A 342 -18.85 7.86 -7.98
N GLY A 343 -18.49 9.14 -7.81
CA GLY A 343 -19.47 10.23 -7.63
C GLY A 343 -20.54 10.32 -8.72
N GLY A 344 -20.18 10.11 -9.99
CA GLY A 344 -21.15 10.08 -11.10
C GLY A 344 -22.14 8.91 -11.01
N THR A 345 -21.65 7.72 -10.65
CA THR A 345 -22.47 6.53 -10.40
C THR A 345 -23.36 6.74 -9.18
N PHE A 346 -22.80 7.26 -8.10
CA PHE A 346 -23.50 7.56 -6.85
C PHE A 346 -24.67 8.53 -7.12
N GLN A 347 -24.43 9.67 -7.76
CA GLN A 347 -25.50 10.61 -8.11
C GLN A 347 -26.56 9.97 -9.00
N ARG A 348 -26.16 9.20 -10.02
CA ARG A 348 -27.12 8.53 -10.92
C ARG A 348 -28.01 7.53 -10.20
N LEU A 349 -27.49 6.80 -9.21
CA LEU A 349 -28.30 5.87 -8.43
C LEU A 349 -29.43 6.60 -7.70
N VAL A 350 -29.13 7.74 -7.07
CA VAL A 350 -30.13 8.55 -6.37
C VAL A 350 -31.09 9.23 -7.35
N ASP A 351 -30.58 9.84 -8.43
CA ASP A 351 -31.39 10.46 -9.50
C ASP A 351 -32.41 9.48 -10.10
N GLN A 352 -32.08 8.18 -10.14
CA GLN A 352 -32.91 7.10 -10.69
C GLN A 352 -33.88 6.50 -9.66
N GLY A 353 -33.93 7.03 -8.44
CA GLY A 353 -34.89 6.63 -7.41
C GLY A 353 -34.57 5.30 -6.72
N HIS A 354 -33.29 4.93 -6.67
CA HIS A 354 -32.84 3.80 -5.86
C HIS A 354 -32.72 4.20 -4.37
N ASP A 355 -32.90 3.22 -3.49
CA ASP A 355 -32.73 3.37 -2.05
C ASP A 355 -31.24 3.20 -1.70
N VAL A 356 -30.51 4.31 -1.69
CA VAL A 356 -29.05 4.33 -1.55
C VAL A 356 -28.66 4.54 -0.09
N HIS A 357 -27.76 3.67 0.39
CA HIS A 357 -27.10 3.74 1.69
C HIS A 357 -25.60 3.92 1.46
N VAL A 358 -24.96 4.73 2.32
CA VAL A 358 -23.50 4.92 2.31
C VAL A 358 -22.94 4.55 3.67
N ALA A 359 -21.91 3.70 3.68
CA ALA A 359 -21.25 3.22 4.89
C ALA A 359 -19.78 3.63 4.92
N TYR A 360 -19.48 4.60 5.78
CA TYR A 360 -18.14 5.12 6.02
C TYR A 360 -17.41 4.25 7.04
N GLN A 361 -16.28 3.67 6.64
CA GLN A 361 -15.57 2.67 7.44
C GLN A 361 -14.66 3.28 8.52
N THR A 362 -14.06 4.45 8.25
CA THR A 362 -13.20 5.20 9.19
C THR A 362 -13.82 6.53 9.60
N SER A 363 -13.43 7.06 10.77
CA SER A 363 -13.75 8.44 11.17
C SER A 363 -13.05 9.49 10.31
N GLY A 364 -11.95 9.13 9.62
CA GLY A 364 -11.16 10.07 8.81
C GLY A 364 -10.36 11.08 9.64
N ASN A 365 -10.28 10.90 10.96
CA ASN A 365 -9.65 11.87 11.86
C ASN A 365 -8.18 12.17 11.52
N ILE A 366 -7.42 11.20 11.01
CA ILE A 366 -6.00 11.39 10.63
C ILE A 366 -5.85 12.35 9.43
N ALA A 367 -6.88 12.46 8.57
CA ALA A 367 -6.83 13.29 7.35
C ALA A 367 -7.20 14.77 7.58
N VAL A 368 -7.41 15.18 8.84
CA VAL A 368 -7.69 16.58 9.20
C VAL A 368 -6.46 17.18 9.86
N ALA A 369 -6.03 18.32 9.33
CA ALA A 369 -4.89 19.05 9.85
C ALA A 369 -5.18 19.62 11.26
N ASP A 370 -4.12 19.76 12.06
CA ASP A 370 -4.22 20.19 13.47
C ASP A 370 -4.78 21.61 13.59
N ASP A 371 -4.35 22.51 12.71
CA ASP A 371 -4.79 23.90 12.65
C ASP A 371 -6.29 24.02 12.30
N GLU A 372 -6.76 23.19 11.37
CA GLU A 372 -8.17 23.15 11.01
C GLU A 372 -9.03 22.64 12.18
N ALA A 373 -8.59 21.57 12.85
CA ALA A 373 -9.27 21.08 14.04
C ALA A 373 -9.31 22.14 15.16
N PHE A 374 -8.18 22.83 15.37
CA PHE A 374 -8.08 23.89 16.37
C PHE A 374 -9.03 25.06 16.06
N ARG A 375 -9.17 25.46 14.80
CA ARG A 375 -10.12 26.49 14.35
C ARG A 375 -11.57 26.16 14.73
N PHE A 376 -11.98 24.89 14.64
CA PHE A 376 -13.31 24.45 15.07
C PHE A 376 -13.47 24.44 16.61
N ILE A 377 -12.42 24.07 17.35
CA ILE A 377 -12.44 24.13 18.82
C ILE A 377 -12.60 25.59 19.28
N GLU A 378 -11.84 26.50 18.68
CA GLU A 378 -11.93 27.94 18.93
C GLU A 378 -13.34 28.47 18.59
N PHE A 379 -13.90 28.09 17.44
CA PHE A 379 -15.27 28.45 17.07
C PHE A 379 -16.30 28.03 18.11
N VAL A 380 -16.24 26.80 18.63
CA VAL A 380 -17.19 26.31 19.66
C VAL A 380 -17.07 27.13 20.95
N LYS A 381 -15.85 27.44 21.38
CA LYS A 381 -15.60 28.26 22.56
C LYS A 381 -16.17 29.67 22.39
N ASP A 382 -15.85 30.33 21.27
CA ASP A 382 -16.29 31.69 20.99
C ASP A 382 -17.82 31.75 20.81
N TYR A 383 -18.42 30.75 20.17
CA TYR A 383 -19.86 30.59 20.08
C TYR A 383 -20.50 30.50 21.47
N ASN A 384 -20.00 29.60 22.33
CA ASN A 384 -20.52 29.43 23.68
C ASN A 384 -20.44 30.73 24.49
N HIS A 385 -19.30 31.44 24.42
CA HIS A 385 -19.12 32.74 25.05
C HIS A 385 -20.12 33.79 24.54
N GLN A 386 -20.28 33.90 23.21
CA GLN A 386 -21.16 34.89 22.59
C GLN A 386 -22.64 34.69 22.95
N PHE A 387 -23.07 33.45 23.10
CA PHE A 387 -24.46 33.10 23.44
C PHE A 387 -24.69 32.86 24.95
N GLY A 388 -23.68 33.10 25.79
CA GLY A 388 -23.80 32.91 27.24
C GLY A 388 -24.02 31.46 27.67
N ILE A 389 -23.55 30.50 26.87
CA ILE A 389 -23.65 29.07 27.15
C ILE A 389 -22.45 28.68 28.02
N GLU A 390 -22.69 28.40 29.30
CA GLU A 390 -21.63 27.93 30.20
C GLU A 390 -21.25 26.48 29.87
N ASN A 391 -20.06 26.30 29.27
CA ASN A 391 -19.50 24.97 28.99
C ASN A 391 -18.01 24.91 29.34
N LYS A 392 -17.72 24.66 30.62
CA LYS A 392 -16.35 24.54 31.14
C LYS A 392 -15.54 23.45 30.43
N MET A 393 -16.19 22.43 29.89
CA MET A 393 -15.51 21.36 29.15
C MET A 393 -14.99 21.85 27.81
N ALA A 394 -15.70 22.75 27.12
CA ALA A 394 -15.22 23.38 25.88
C ALA A 394 -13.98 24.24 26.13
N ASP A 395 -13.96 25.03 27.22
CA ASP A 395 -12.79 25.81 27.62
C ASP A 395 -11.59 24.94 27.97
N GLN A 396 -11.83 23.82 28.65
CA GLN A 396 -10.79 22.85 28.99
C GLN A 396 -10.20 22.20 27.73
N ILE A 397 -11.03 21.73 26.79
CA ILE A 397 -10.58 21.15 25.53
C ILE A 397 -9.75 22.15 24.73
N TYR A 398 -10.16 23.43 24.69
CA TYR A 398 -9.39 24.49 24.05
C TYR A 398 -8.00 24.66 24.72
N ALA A 399 -7.95 24.75 26.04
CA ALA A 399 -6.69 24.93 26.77
C ALA A 399 -5.75 23.73 26.59
N GLU A 400 -6.27 22.51 26.65
CA GLU A 400 -5.52 21.27 26.43
C GLU A 400 -5.00 21.16 24.99
N ALA A 401 -5.85 21.44 23.99
CA ALA A 401 -5.44 21.44 22.59
C ALA A 401 -4.34 22.48 22.32
N LEU A 402 -4.48 23.69 22.84
CA LEU A 402 -3.47 24.75 22.69
C LEU A 402 -2.15 24.39 23.36
N ALA A 403 -2.18 23.75 24.54
CA ALA A 403 -0.98 23.31 25.25
C ALA A 403 -0.30 22.16 24.50
N PHE A 404 -1.07 21.17 24.05
CA PHE A 404 -0.58 20.00 23.33
C PHE A 404 0.05 20.39 21.99
N LEU A 405 -0.65 21.15 21.15
CA LEU A 405 -0.19 21.53 19.81
C LEU A 405 1.11 22.37 19.82
N LYS A 406 1.42 23.06 20.93
CA LYS A 406 2.69 23.80 21.08
C LYS A 406 3.91 22.90 21.27
N ILE A 407 3.73 21.72 21.86
CA ILE A 407 4.82 20.81 22.24
C ILE A 407 4.83 19.51 21.43
N LYS A 408 3.74 19.23 20.70
CA LYS A 408 3.54 18.03 19.91
C LYS A 408 4.69 17.81 18.94
N LYS A 409 5.26 16.60 18.95
CA LYS A 409 6.27 16.19 17.97
C LYS A 409 5.58 15.67 16.69
N ASN A 410 6.27 15.78 15.55
CA ASN A 410 5.77 15.23 14.29
C ASN A 410 5.52 13.71 14.40
N GLY A 411 4.30 13.29 14.08
CA GLY A 411 3.88 11.88 14.14
C GLY A 411 3.42 11.41 15.54
N GLU A 412 3.41 12.30 16.54
CA GLU A 412 2.84 11.98 17.86
C GLU A 412 1.31 11.84 17.78
N LYS A 413 0.78 10.84 18.49
CA LYS A 413 -0.66 10.56 18.55
C LYS A 413 -1.41 11.73 19.17
N ASP A 414 -2.46 12.17 18.50
CA ASP A 414 -3.36 13.22 18.99
C ASP A 414 -4.10 12.79 20.26
N THR A 415 -4.43 13.78 21.10
CA THR A 415 -5.34 13.56 22.24
C THR A 415 -6.70 13.07 21.76
N ASP A 416 -7.41 12.29 22.58
CA ASP A 416 -8.70 11.72 22.19
C ASP A 416 -9.74 12.80 21.84
N ALA A 417 -9.71 13.94 22.54
CA ALA A 417 -10.57 15.08 22.24
C ALA A 417 -10.28 15.69 20.85
N LEU A 418 -9.00 15.88 20.51
CA LEU A 418 -8.60 16.42 19.22
C LEU A 418 -8.96 15.45 18.08
N ARG A 419 -8.70 14.15 18.26
CA ARG A 419 -9.11 13.10 17.31
C ARG A 419 -10.62 13.08 17.09
N TYR A 420 -11.39 13.24 18.17
CA TYR A 420 -12.84 13.27 18.09
C TYR A 420 -13.33 14.48 17.26
N VAL A 421 -12.80 15.68 17.53
CA VAL A 421 -13.13 16.89 16.74
C VAL A 421 -12.81 16.69 15.26
N LYS A 422 -11.61 16.19 14.95
CA LYS A 422 -11.21 15.86 13.58
C LYS A 422 -12.17 14.88 12.90
N GLY A 423 -12.58 13.84 13.61
CA GLY A 423 -13.58 12.89 13.12
C GLY A 423 -14.94 13.56 12.87
N VAL A 424 -15.40 14.44 13.75
CA VAL A 424 -16.66 15.19 13.56
C VAL A 424 -16.62 16.08 12.32
N ILE A 425 -15.50 16.76 12.05
CA ILE A 425 -15.32 17.58 10.84
C ILE A 425 -15.52 16.72 9.58
N ARG A 426 -14.82 15.58 9.49
CA ARG A 426 -14.92 14.67 8.35
C ARG A 426 -16.30 14.03 8.19
N ARG A 427 -16.94 13.66 9.29
CA ARG A 427 -18.34 13.20 9.24
C ARG A 427 -19.28 14.30 8.75
N GLY A 428 -19.00 15.56 9.09
CA GLY A 428 -19.74 16.72 8.60
C GLY A 428 -19.64 16.87 7.08
N GLU A 429 -18.44 16.72 6.53
CA GLU A 429 -18.18 16.72 5.07
C GLU A 429 -18.95 15.59 4.36
N ALA A 430 -18.81 14.35 4.84
CA ALA A 430 -19.54 13.20 4.30
C ALA A 430 -21.07 13.37 4.33
N LYS A 431 -21.61 13.87 5.46
CA LYS A 431 -23.04 14.20 5.56
C LYS A 431 -23.44 15.29 4.56
N ASN A 432 -22.59 16.29 4.35
CA ASN A 432 -22.88 17.36 3.40
C ASN A 432 -22.99 16.83 1.97
N THR A 433 -22.06 15.96 1.58
CA THR A 433 -22.10 15.21 0.32
C THR A 433 -23.40 14.42 0.18
N CYS A 434 -23.74 13.59 1.16
CA CYS A 434 -24.96 12.78 1.13
C CYS A 434 -26.22 13.65 0.96
N ARG A 435 -26.31 14.78 1.69
CA ARG A 435 -27.43 15.74 1.55
C ARG A 435 -27.49 16.36 0.15
N TYR A 436 -26.34 16.71 -0.44
CA TYR A 436 -26.28 17.27 -1.78
C TYR A 436 -26.78 16.27 -2.83
N VAL A 437 -26.35 15.01 -2.72
CA VAL A 437 -26.74 13.95 -3.66
C VAL A 437 -28.21 13.53 -3.49
N GLY A 438 -28.76 13.67 -2.28
CA GLY A 438 -30.16 13.36 -1.95
C GLY A 438 -30.34 12.09 -1.12
N VAL A 439 -29.29 11.61 -0.45
CA VAL A 439 -29.36 10.46 0.46
C VAL A 439 -30.00 10.88 1.79
N PRO A 440 -31.04 10.17 2.28
CA PRO A 440 -31.64 10.43 3.59
C PRO A 440 -30.62 10.27 4.73
N ALA A 441 -30.78 11.04 5.82
CA ALA A 441 -29.81 11.04 6.92
C ALA A 441 -29.70 9.68 7.63
N GLU A 442 -30.82 8.94 7.70
CA GLU A 442 -30.93 7.57 8.22
C GLU A 442 -30.18 6.54 7.37
N ASN A 443 -29.89 6.85 6.11
CA ASN A 443 -29.17 5.98 5.18
C ASN A 443 -27.65 6.23 5.19
N VAL A 444 -27.17 7.09 6.10
CA VAL A 444 -25.75 7.44 6.25
C VAL A 444 -25.17 6.75 7.48
N HIS A 445 -24.28 5.77 7.27
CA HIS A 445 -23.74 4.89 8.30
C HIS A 445 -22.28 5.21 8.59
N PHE A 446 -21.93 5.41 9.87
CA PHE A 446 -20.54 5.64 10.31
C PHE A 446 -20.08 4.47 11.18
N LEU A 447 -19.30 3.56 10.58
CA LEU A 447 -18.96 2.28 11.19
C LEU A 447 -17.82 2.36 12.20
N ASN A 448 -16.83 3.23 11.96
CA ASN A 448 -15.62 3.38 12.79
C ASN A 448 -14.98 2.03 13.12
N LEU A 449 -14.64 1.28 12.07
CA LEU A 449 -14.07 -0.06 12.21
C LEU A 449 -12.80 0.00 13.05
N SER A 450 -12.62 -0.98 13.94
CA SER A 450 -11.48 -1.05 14.86
C SER A 450 -10.16 -1.15 14.09
N PHE A 451 -10.19 -1.76 12.91
CA PHE A 451 -9.12 -1.74 11.93
C PHE A 451 -8.53 -0.33 11.68
N TYR A 452 -9.37 0.70 11.58
CA TYR A 452 -8.96 2.08 11.28
C TYR A 452 -8.73 2.96 12.53
N GLU A 453 -9.36 2.66 13.66
CA GLU A 453 -9.46 3.58 14.81
C GLU A 453 -8.28 3.53 15.81
N THR A 454 -7.05 3.34 15.32
CA THR A 454 -5.85 3.24 16.17
C THR A 454 -5.38 4.61 16.73
N GLY A 455 -5.70 5.68 16.00
CA GLY A 455 -5.18 7.03 16.25
C GLY A 455 -3.76 7.25 15.75
N LEU A 456 -3.24 6.29 14.99
CA LEU A 456 -1.97 6.34 14.30
C LEU A 456 -2.22 6.11 12.81
N VAL A 457 -1.25 6.50 11.99
CA VAL A 457 -1.19 6.12 10.56
C VAL A 457 -1.32 4.61 10.36
N GLU A 458 -0.75 3.82 11.28
CA GLU A 458 -0.82 2.37 11.24
C GLU A 458 -2.19 1.84 11.65
N LYS A 459 -2.73 0.97 10.80
CA LYS A 459 -4.00 0.27 10.99
C LYS A 459 -3.80 -0.99 11.84
N SER A 460 -4.78 -1.34 12.66
CA SER A 460 -4.78 -2.62 13.36
C SER A 460 -4.97 -3.78 12.38
N PRO A 461 -4.64 -5.04 12.73
CA PRO A 461 -5.09 -6.19 11.96
C PRO A 461 -6.61 -6.24 11.88
N ILE A 462 -7.15 -6.71 10.75
CA ILE A 462 -8.59 -6.95 10.60
C ILE A 462 -9.01 -8.05 11.58
N GLY A 463 -10.08 -7.83 12.34
CA GLY A 463 -10.59 -8.78 13.32
C GLY A 463 -12.08 -9.09 13.20
N GLU A 464 -12.55 -10.04 14.00
CA GLU A 464 -13.96 -10.48 14.06
C GLU A 464 -14.94 -9.33 14.35
N ALA A 465 -14.52 -8.32 15.11
CA ALA A 465 -15.32 -7.14 15.37
C ALA A 465 -15.63 -6.37 14.07
N ASP A 466 -14.64 -6.20 13.19
CA ASP A 466 -14.82 -5.51 11.92
C ASP A 466 -15.76 -6.29 10.98
N TYR A 467 -15.59 -7.62 10.92
CA TYR A 467 -16.47 -8.50 10.14
C TYR A 467 -17.91 -8.46 10.62
N THR A 468 -18.12 -8.48 11.94
CA THR A 468 -19.45 -8.45 12.55
C THR A 468 -20.19 -7.16 12.17
N ILE A 469 -19.53 -6.00 12.30
CA ILE A 469 -20.11 -4.70 11.95
C ILE A 469 -20.56 -4.66 10.48
N ILE A 470 -19.71 -5.09 9.54
CA ILE A 470 -20.04 -5.11 8.12
C ILE A 470 -21.18 -6.10 7.83
N ALA A 471 -21.08 -7.32 8.38
CA ALA A 471 -22.07 -8.37 8.15
C ALA A 471 -23.45 -7.97 8.69
N ASP A 472 -23.51 -7.35 9.86
CA ASP A 472 -24.77 -6.93 10.48
C ASP A 472 -25.41 -5.79 9.70
N LEU A 473 -24.63 -4.83 9.18
CA LEU A 473 -25.15 -3.79 8.30
C LEU A 473 -25.75 -4.36 7.00
N ILE A 474 -25.05 -5.32 6.36
CA ILE A 474 -25.55 -5.98 5.15
C ILE A 474 -26.83 -6.75 5.46
N LYS A 475 -26.89 -7.44 6.60
CA LYS A 475 -28.09 -8.16 7.05
C LYS A 475 -29.26 -7.22 7.33
N GLU A 476 -29.01 -6.05 7.89
CA GLU A 476 -30.04 -5.05 8.18
C GLU A 476 -30.62 -4.46 6.89
N ILE A 477 -29.75 -4.01 5.98
CA ILE A 477 -30.18 -3.30 4.76
C ILE A 477 -30.78 -4.28 3.73
N GLN A 478 -30.24 -5.51 3.64
CA GLN A 478 -30.52 -6.47 2.57
C GLN A 478 -30.37 -5.83 1.17
N PRO A 479 -29.16 -5.34 0.82
CA PRO A 479 -28.95 -4.62 -0.43
C PRO A 479 -29.03 -5.55 -1.64
N HIS A 480 -29.56 -5.02 -2.75
CA HIS A 480 -29.59 -5.71 -4.04
C HIS A 480 -28.26 -5.55 -4.80
N GLN A 481 -27.50 -4.50 -4.47
CA GLN A 481 -26.20 -4.17 -5.03
C GLN A 481 -25.26 -3.67 -3.94
N LEU A 482 -24.01 -4.11 -4.01
CA LEU A 482 -22.91 -3.64 -3.18
C LEU A 482 -21.90 -2.92 -4.07
N TYR A 483 -21.52 -1.71 -3.67
CA TYR A 483 -20.37 -1.00 -4.22
C TYR A 483 -19.30 -0.89 -3.14
N ALA A 484 -18.05 -1.10 -3.52
CA ALA A 484 -16.90 -0.80 -2.68
C ALA A 484 -16.10 0.30 -3.39
N ALA A 485 -16.20 1.52 -2.88
CA ALA A 485 -15.34 2.61 -3.32
C ALA A 485 -13.93 2.34 -2.81
N GLY A 486 -12.90 2.60 -3.62
CA GLY A 486 -11.53 2.35 -3.19
C GLY A 486 -10.48 2.66 -4.25
N ASP A 487 -9.28 2.96 -3.75
CA ASP A 487 -8.07 3.43 -4.45
C ASP A 487 -7.49 2.50 -5.53
N LEU A 488 -8.00 1.27 -5.70
CA LEU A 488 -7.35 0.28 -6.57
C LEU A 488 -7.29 0.69 -8.05
N ALA A 489 -8.08 1.68 -8.47
CA ALA A 489 -7.89 2.34 -9.75
C ALA A 489 -8.66 3.66 -9.77
N ASP A 490 -8.27 4.64 -8.97
CA ASP A 490 -8.77 6.01 -9.19
C ASP A 490 -8.46 6.40 -10.65
N PRO A 491 -9.48 6.53 -11.52
CA PRO A 491 -9.28 6.84 -12.93
C PRO A 491 -8.74 8.26 -13.14
N HIS A 492 -8.83 9.12 -12.12
CA HIS A 492 -8.32 10.48 -12.09
C HIS A 492 -6.94 10.60 -11.43
N GLY A 493 -6.46 9.55 -10.74
CA GLY A 493 -5.16 9.54 -10.09
C GLY A 493 -5.01 10.56 -8.94
N THR A 494 -6.12 11.01 -8.36
CA THR A 494 -6.22 11.90 -7.20
C THR A 494 -5.49 11.33 -5.97
N HIS A 495 -5.41 10.01 -5.86
CA HIS A 495 -4.66 9.30 -4.81
C HIS A 495 -3.34 8.65 -5.27
N ARG A 496 -2.93 8.83 -6.55
CA ARG A 496 -1.74 8.18 -7.14
C ARG A 496 -0.41 8.84 -6.77
#